data_AF-A0AB39PQN9-F1
#
_entry.id   AF-A0AB39PQN9-F1
#
_cell.length_a   1.000
_cell.length_b   1.000
_cell.length_c   1.000
_cell.angle_alpha   90.00
_cell.angle_beta   90.00
_cell.angle_gamma   90.00
#
_symmetry.space_group_name_H-M   'P 1'
#
loop_
_entity.id
_entity.type
_entity.pdbx_description
1 polymer ?
#
loop_
_entity_poly.entity_id
_entity_poly.type
_entity_poly.pdbx_seq_one_letter_code
_entity_poly.pdbx_strand_id
1 'polypeptide(L)'
;MTSADTSGRWSLAHISFTAWSQAAAAPQTFLDTNPDIGNRNVAAPQVFYFAPQEKWYMAHQTGPLSFSTTNDPANPGSWGAPRNLFDAEPPIVTENDLFEGSNAYRPGSSGKYLMLVEAPATGSGRRRHFRAWTAGSLCAAWKPPAETEADPFIRSTHVTFGPGQPAWTTDFSHGEMTPNSPGGSAC
;
A
#
# COMPACT_ATOMS: atom_id res chain seq x y z
N MET A 1 3.71 -5.71 6.08
CA MET A 1 3.39 -6.41 4.81
C MET A 1 2.33 -7.47 5.05
N THR A 2 1.64 -7.94 4.01
CA THR A 2 0.75 -9.10 4.09
C THR A 2 1.55 -10.40 4.09
N SER A 3 1.09 -11.37 4.88
CA SER A 3 1.57 -12.76 4.90
C SER A 3 0.40 -13.70 4.63
N ALA A 4 0.68 -14.89 4.09
CA ALA A 4 -0.30 -15.95 3.92
C ALA A 4 0.26 -17.26 4.47
N ASP A 5 -0.59 -18.07 5.10
CA ASP A 5 -0.22 -19.43 5.49
C ASP A 5 -0.72 -20.48 4.48
N THR A 6 -0.29 -21.73 4.65
CA THR A 6 -0.66 -22.84 3.76
C THR A 6 -2.12 -23.27 3.87
N SER A 7 -2.86 -22.76 4.87
CA SER A 7 -4.31 -22.97 5.01
C SER A 7 -5.13 -21.91 4.27
N GLY A 8 -4.48 -20.94 3.62
CA GLY A 8 -5.13 -19.86 2.90
C GLY A 8 -5.53 -18.68 3.79
N ARG A 9 -5.03 -18.61 5.03
CA ARG A 9 -5.28 -17.47 5.94
C ARG A 9 -4.36 -16.31 5.56
N TRP A 10 -4.93 -15.11 5.50
CA TRP A 10 -4.20 -13.86 5.32
C TRP A 10 -3.94 -13.21 6.67
N SER A 11 -2.71 -12.75 6.91
CA SER A 11 -2.32 -12.00 8.09
C SER A 11 -1.29 -10.93 7.72
N LEU A 12 -0.69 -10.31 8.72
CA LEU A 12 0.36 -9.32 8.56
C LEU A 12 1.68 -9.81 9.15
N ALA A 13 2.78 -9.38 8.54
CA ALA A 13 4.12 -9.50 9.10
C ALA A 13 4.80 -8.13 9.17
N HIS A 14 5.56 -7.91 10.24
CA HIS A 14 6.48 -6.80 10.39
C HIS A 14 7.89 -7.27 10.06
N ILE A 15 8.60 -6.45 9.28
CA ILE A 15 10.01 -6.63 8.93
C ILE A 15 10.70 -5.29 9.04
N SER A 16 11.92 -5.27 9.56
CA SER A 16 12.74 -4.06 9.66
C SER A 16 14.20 -4.39 9.40
N PHE A 17 14.89 -3.49 8.71
CA PHE A 17 16.29 -3.62 8.34
C PHE A 17 16.88 -2.24 8.07
N THR A 18 18.20 -2.13 8.14
CA THR A 18 18.92 -0.85 7.94
C THR A 18 19.47 -0.68 6.53
N ALA A 19 19.63 -1.78 5.80
CA ALA A 19 20.10 -1.79 4.42
C ALA A 19 19.32 -2.80 3.58
N TRP A 20 19.07 -2.47 2.32
CA TRP A 20 18.35 -3.35 1.38
C TRP A 20 19.00 -4.73 1.22
N SER A 21 20.33 -4.81 1.33
CA SER A 21 21.07 -6.09 1.29
C SER A 21 20.70 -7.04 2.44
N GLN A 22 20.17 -6.52 3.55
CA GLN A 22 19.73 -7.30 4.71
C GLN A 22 18.28 -7.76 4.60
N ALA A 23 17.48 -7.18 3.69
CA ALA A 23 16.04 -7.39 3.64
C ALA A 23 15.66 -8.88 3.50
N ALA A 24 16.42 -9.64 2.71
CA ALA A 24 16.19 -11.07 2.50
C ALA A 24 16.42 -11.91 3.78
N ALA A 25 17.27 -11.46 4.70
CA ALA A 25 17.61 -12.17 5.94
C ALA A 25 16.93 -11.58 7.18
N ALA A 26 16.21 -10.46 7.04
CA ALA A 26 15.59 -9.77 8.15
C ALA A 26 14.48 -10.63 8.77
N PRO A 27 14.46 -10.81 10.11
CA PRO A 27 13.41 -11.58 10.77
C PRO A 27 12.02 -11.01 10.49
N GLN A 28 11.08 -11.90 10.20
CA GLN A 28 9.65 -11.55 10.11
C GLN A 28 8.99 -11.80 11.46
N THR A 29 8.34 -10.78 12.00
CA THR A 29 7.47 -10.92 13.19
C THR A 29 6.03 -10.95 12.72
N PHE A 30 5.36 -12.09 12.89
CA PHE A 30 3.96 -12.25 12.48
C PHE A 30 3.01 -11.62 13.49
N LEU A 31 2.08 -10.80 13.01
CA LEU A 31 1.13 -10.05 13.84
C LEU A 31 -0.05 -10.93 14.29
N ASP A 32 -0.15 -12.19 13.85
CA ASP A 32 -1.11 -13.13 14.42
C ASP A 32 -0.77 -13.55 15.86
N THR A 33 0.47 -13.29 16.28
CA THR A 33 0.92 -13.43 17.67
C THR A 33 0.57 -12.22 18.55
N ASN A 34 0.14 -11.09 17.96
CA ASN A 34 -0.33 -9.93 18.72
C ASN A 34 -1.74 -10.25 19.28
N PRO A 35 -2.00 -10.08 20.59
CA PRO A 35 -3.28 -10.45 21.20
C PRO A 35 -4.49 -9.63 20.72
N ASP A 36 -4.27 -8.40 20.26
CA ASP A 36 -5.32 -7.49 19.80
C ASP A 36 -5.69 -7.73 18.32
N ILE A 37 -4.73 -8.16 17.50
CA ILE A 37 -4.95 -8.52 16.10
C ILE A 37 -5.37 -9.99 15.98
N GLY A 38 -4.58 -10.88 16.59
CA GLY A 38 -4.83 -12.31 16.66
C GLY A 38 -4.94 -12.98 15.31
N ASN A 39 -5.72 -14.06 15.24
CA ASN A 39 -5.88 -14.90 14.06
C ASN A 39 -6.88 -14.35 13.01
N ARG A 40 -7.18 -13.05 13.02
CA ARG A 40 -8.08 -12.42 12.06
C ARG A 40 -7.50 -12.50 10.65
N ASN A 41 -8.38 -12.54 9.65
CA ASN A 41 -7.97 -12.28 8.27
C ASN A 41 -7.70 -10.79 8.11
N VAL A 42 -6.42 -10.44 7.92
CA VAL A 42 -5.97 -9.05 7.77
C VAL A 42 -4.99 -8.93 6.61
N ALA A 43 -5.18 -7.95 5.73
CA ALA A 43 -4.36 -7.78 4.53
C ALA A 43 -4.15 -6.30 4.15
N ALA A 44 -3.22 -6.08 3.22
CA ALA A 44 -2.88 -4.79 2.60
C ALA A 44 -2.66 -3.63 3.61
N PRO A 45 -1.64 -3.73 4.49
CA PRO A 45 -1.40 -2.69 5.49
C PRO A 45 -0.76 -1.44 4.86
N GLN A 46 -1.17 -0.26 5.33
CA GLN A 46 -0.49 1.01 5.12
C GLN A 46 -0.20 1.66 6.48
N VAL A 47 1.06 2.02 6.73
CA VAL A 47 1.49 2.61 8.00
C VAL A 47 1.88 4.07 7.82
N PHE A 48 1.31 4.97 8.63
CA PHE A 48 1.64 6.39 8.62
C PHE A 48 1.53 7.01 10.01
N TYR A 49 2.27 8.11 10.23
CA TYR A 49 2.16 8.91 11.45
C TYR A 49 1.10 9.99 11.27
N PHE A 50 0.09 10.00 12.14
CA PHE A 50 -0.95 11.01 12.17
C PHE A 50 -0.59 12.09 13.20
N ALA A 51 0.15 13.10 12.73
CA ALA A 51 0.70 14.17 13.57
C ALA A 51 -0.33 14.88 14.47
N PRO A 52 -1.58 15.17 14.03
CA PRO A 52 -2.56 15.83 14.90
C PRO A 52 -2.95 15.05 16.16
N GLN A 53 -2.70 13.74 16.20
CA GLN A 53 -2.93 12.89 17.38
C GLN A 53 -1.65 12.28 17.93
N GLU A 54 -0.50 12.67 17.38
CA GLU A 54 0.81 12.14 17.77
C GLU A 54 0.89 10.61 17.78
N LYS A 55 0.28 9.97 16.77
CA LYS A 55 0.04 8.52 16.79
C LYS A 55 0.28 7.85 15.46
N TRP A 56 0.79 6.64 15.50
CA TRP A 56 0.91 5.79 14.31
C TRP A 56 -0.39 5.08 14.03
N TYR A 57 -0.76 5.06 12.75
CA TYR A 57 -1.91 4.36 12.21
C TYR A 57 -1.42 3.29 11.25
N MET A 58 -2.05 2.12 11.33
CA MET A 58 -1.96 1.08 10.33
C MET A 58 -3.36 0.86 9.77
N ALA A 59 -3.64 1.39 8.58
CA ALA A 59 -4.84 1.07 7.84
C ALA A 59 -4.68 -0.30 7.19
N HIS A 60 -5.72 -1.13 7.18
CA HIS A 60 -5.69 -2.48 6.63
C HIS A 60 -7.10 -3.00 6.36
N GLN A 61 -7.20 -4.09 5.60
CA GLN A 61 -8.46 -4.73 5.27
C GLN A 61 -8.75 -5.87 6.24
N THR A 62 -9.96 -5.90 6.80
CA THR A 62 -10.49 -7.07 7.55
C THR A 62 -11.77 -7.63 6.90
N GLY A 63 -11.96 -7.33 5.61
CA GLY A 63 -13.25 -7.29 4.93
C GLY A 63 -13.62 -5.81 4.71
N PRO A 64 -14.15 -5.10 5.72
CA PRO A 64 -14.20 -3.64 5.72
C PRO A 64 -12.80 -3.01 5.84
N LEU A 65 -12.70 -1.74 5.47
CA LEU A 65 -11.53 -0.92 5.78
C LEU A 65 -11.46 -0.65 7.28
N SER A 66 -10.35 -1.05 7.90
CA SER A 66 -10.09 -0.90 9.32
C SER A 66 -8.75 -0.21 9.57
N PHE A 67 -8.53 0.22 10.81
CA PHE A 67 -7.24 0.69 11.27
C PHE A 67 -6.91 0.20 12.68
N SER A 68 -5.62 0.08 12.95
CA SER A 68 -5.03 -0.11 14.27
C SER A 68 -4.13 1.07 14.59
N THR A 69 -3.93 1.38 15.88
CA THR A 69 -3.04 2.48 16.29
C THR A 69 -1.99 2.03 17.28
N THR A 70 -0.82 2.69 17.28
CA THR A 70 0.23 2.53 18.29
C THR A 70 0.99 3.83 18.52
N ASN A 71 1.72 3.93 19.63
CA ASN A 71 2.72 4.96 19.86
C ASN A 71 4.14 4.49 19.46
N ASP A 72 4.34 3.19 19.23
CA ASP A 72 5.62 2.59 18.86
C ASP A 72 5.46 1.62 17.68
N PRO A 73 5.67 2.08 16.43
CA PRO A 73 5.48 1.25 15.24
C PRO A 73 6.57 0.18 15.10
N ALA A 74 7.68 0.30 15.84
CA ALA A 74 8.78 -0.67 15.83
C ALA A 74 8.49 -1.88 16.71
N ASN A 75 7.46 -1.82 17.56
CA ASN A 75 7.00 -2.94 18.38
C ASN A 75 5.69 -3.53 17.81
N PRO A 76 5.75 -4.68 17.10
CA PRO A 76 4.57 -5.30 16.50
C PRO A 76 3.48 -5.71 17.50
N GLY A 77 3.84 -5.95 18.77
CA GLY A 77 2.91 -6.30 19.83
C GLY A 77 2.13 -5.10 20.40
N SER A 78 2.48 -3.87 20.01
CA SER A 78 1.87 -2.65 20.53
C SER A 78 0.68 -2.15 19.70
N TRP A 79 0.45 -2.74 18.51
CA TRP A 79 -0.69 -2.39 17.67
C TRP A 79 -1.99 -2.83 18.33
N GLY A 80 -2.88 -1.85 18.56
CA GLY A 80 -4.18 -2.12 19.18
C GLY A 80 -5.18 -2.81 18.24
N ALA A 81 -6.32 -3.20 18.81
CA ALA A 81 -7.36 -3.95 18.10
C ALA A 81 -7.91 -3.15 16.90
N PRO A 82 -8.14 -3.81 15.75
CA PRO A 82 -8.75 -3.20 14.57
C PRO A 82 -10.08 -2.51 14.87
N ARG A 83 -10.24 -1.30 14.32
CA ARG A 83 -11.50 -0.53 14.32
C ARG A 83 -11.88 -0.21 12.90
N ASN A 84 -13.15 -0.33 12.54
CA ASN A 84 -13.62 0.04 11.22
C ASN A 84 -13.51 1.54 11.02
N LEU A 85 -13.10 1.95 9.81
CA LEU A 85 -13.08 3.36 9.45
C LEU A 85 -14.48 3.90 9.13
N PHE A 86 -15.33 3.03 8.58
CA PHE A 86 -16.73 3.33 8.24
C PHE A 86 -17.65 2.28 8.85
N ASP A 87 -18.85 2.68 9.24
CA ASP A 87 -19.88 1.76 9.72
C ASP A 87 -20.47 0.90 8.60
N ALA A 88 -20.43 1.40 7.36
CA ALA A 88 -20.84 0.70 6.15
C ALA A 88 -19.96 1.10 4.97
N GLU A 89 -19.89 0.23 3.95
CA GLU A 89 -19.15 0.50 2.72
C GLU A 89 -19.74 1.70 1.97
N PRO A 90 -18.96 2.77 1.70
CA PRO A 90 -19.46 3.91 0.94
C PRO A 90 -19.82 3.51 -0.50
N PRO A 91 -20.95 3.99 -1.06
CA PRO A 91 -21.38 3.62 -2.43
C PRO A 91 -20.33 3.89 -3.51
N ILE A 92 -19.51 4.93 -3.35
CA ILE A 92 -18.44 5.27 -4.30
C ILE A 92 -17.40 4.15 -4.47
N VAL A 93 -17.27 3.25 -3.48
CA VAL A 93 -16.35 2.10 -3.52
C VAL A 93 -16.84 1.04 -4.52
N THR A 94 -18.15 0.86 -4.68
CA THR A 94 -18.73 -0.17 -5.56
C THR A 94 -19.11 0.37 -6.95
N GLU A 95 -19.19 1.69 -7.12
CA GLU A 95 -19.59 2.35 -8.36
C GLU A 95 -18.46 2.52 -9.39
N ASN A 96 -17.19 2.31 -9.00
CA ASN A 96 -16.04 2.56 -9.86
C ASN A 96 -15.29 1.25 -10.21
N ASP A 97 -15.06 1.04 -11.50
CA ASP A 97 -14.40 -0.15 -12.09
C ASP A 97 -12.85 -0.08 -11.91
N LEU A 98 -12.40 0.18 -10.69
CA LEU A 98 -10.99 0.23 -10.27
C LEU A 98 -10.66 -1.08 -9.55
N PHE A 99 -9.53 -1.70 -9.91
CA PHE A 99 -9.23 -3.06 -9.45
C PHE A 99 -8.80 -3.12 -7.97
N GLU A 100 -7.57 -2.71 -7.62
CA GLU A 100 -7.12 -2.60 -6.21
C GLU A 100 -5.81 -1.80 -6.08
N GLY A 101 -5.14 -1.87 -4.92
CA GLY A 101 -3.75 -1.39 -4.76
C GLY A 101 -3.56 0.12 -4.84
N SER A 102 -4.59 0.91 -4.51
CA SER A 102 -4.53 2.35 -4.61
C SER A 102 -3.56 2.97 -3.61
N ASN A 103 -2.76 3.93 -4.06
CA ASN A 103 -1.89 4.76 -3.22
C ASN A 103 -2.11 6.23 -3.56
N ALA A 104 -2.19 7.12 -2.58
CA ALA A 104 -2.25 8.57 -2.80
C ALA A 104 -1.10 9.27 -2.08
N TYR A 105 -0.36 10.09 -2.81
CA TYR A 105 0.83 10.79 -2.33
C TYR A 105 0.74 12.29 -2.59
N ARG A 106 1.58 13.05 -1.89
CA ARG A 106 1.89 14.45 -2.19
C ARG A 106 3.38 14.56 -2.56
N PRO A 107 3.74 14.47 -3.86
CA PRO A 107 5.15 14.46 -4.26
C PRO A 107 5.81 15.82 -4.07
N GLY A 108 6.77 15.88 -3.14
CA GLY A 108 7.62 17.06 -2.90
C GLY A 108 6.83 18.35 -2.68
N SER A 109 7.39 19.47 -3.16
CA SER A 109 6.80 20.81 -3.07
C SER A 109 5.87 21.15 -4.25
N SER A 110 5.47 20.17 -5.07
CA SER A 110 4.70 20.40 -6.31
C SER A 110 3.33 21.05 -6.09
N GLY A 111 2.81 20.99 -4.86
CA GLY A 111 1.44 21.42 -4.52
C GLY A 111 0.37 20.52 -5.12
N LYS A 112 0.75 19.37 -5.69
CA LYS A 112 -0.16 18.41 -6.33
C LYS A 112 -0.18 17.09 -5.57
N TYR A 113 -1.26 16.35 -5.78
CA TYR A 113 -1.42 14.98 -5.34
C TYR A 113 -1.25 14.04 -6.53
N LEU A 114 -0.69 12.86 -6.27
CA LEU A 114 -0.52 11.74 -7.20
C LEU A 114 -1.31 10.56 -6.64
N MET A 115 -2.19 9.97 -7.43
CA MET A 115 -2.87 8.72 -7.08
C MET A 115 -2.40 7.63 -8.04
N LEU A 116 -1.92 6.51 -7.51
CA LEU A 116 -1.59 5.30 -8.25
C LEU A 116 -2.67 4.25 -7.98
N VAL A 117 -3.16 3.53 -9.00
CA VAL A 117 -4.10 2.42 -8.82
C VAL A 117 -3.68 1.26 -9.70
N GLU A 118 -3.69 0.04 -9.15
CA GLU A 118 -3.40 -1.17 -9.91
C GLU A 118 -4.58 -1.50 -10.84
N ALA A 119 -4.28 -1.90 -12.07
CA ALA A 119 -5.27 -2.29 -13.05
C ALA A 119 -4.82 -3.55 -13.83
N PRO A 120 -5.75 -4.45 -14.18
CA PRO A 120 -5.49 -5.48 -15.18
C PRO A 120 -5.42 -4.86 -16.58
N ALA A 121 -4.44 -5.26 -17.38
CA ALA A 121 -4.40 -4.90 -18.80
C ALA A 121 -5.58 -5.51 -19.57
N THR A 122 -6.22 -4.72 -20.43
CA THR A 122 -7.44 -5.11 -21.13
C THR A 122 -7.18 -5.94 -22.39
N GLY A 123 -6.05 -5.70 -23.07
CA GLY A 123 -5.68 -6.40 -24.31
C GLY A 123 -4.61 -7.48 -24.17
N SER A 124 -3.87 -7.53 -23.05
CA SER A 124 -2.67 -8.39 -22.91
C SER A 124 -2.74 -9.36 -21.72
N GLY A 125 -3.65 -10.33 -21.77
CA GLY A 125 -3.66 -11.47 -20.84
C GLY A 125 -3.90 -11.12 -19.36
N ARG A 126 -4.54 -9.99 -19.05
CA ARG A 126 -4.85 -9.51 -17.69
C ARG A 126 -3.63 -9.24 -16.78
N ARG A 127 -2.45 -8.98 -17.34
CA ARG A 127 -1.24 -8.63 -16.57
C ARG A 127 -1.43 -7.35 -15.75
N ARG A 128 -0.76 -7.26 -14.59
CA ARG A 128 -0.89 -6.13 -13.66
C ARG A 128 0.02 -4.95 -14.03
N HIS A 129 -0.50 -3.73 -13.91
CA HIS A 129 0.23 -2.48 -14.10
C HIS A 129 -0.39 -1.37 -13.24
N PHE A 130 0.32 -0.25 -13.06
CA PHE A 130 -0.19 0.92 -12.35
C PHE A 130 -0.60 2.04 -13.31
N ARG A 131 -1.74 2.65 -13.01
CA ARG A 131 -2.21 3.90 -13.59
C ARG A 131 -2.06 5.04 -12.58
N ALA A 132 -1.88 6.28 -13.02
CA ALA A 132 -1.43 7.43 -12.26
C ALA A 132 -2.27 8.70 -12.58
N TRP A 133 -2.99 9.22 -11.60
CA TRP A 133 -3.79 10.45 -11.71
C TRP A 133 -3.15 11.59 -10.93
N THR A 134 -3.42 12.84 -11.32
CA THR A 134 -2.99 14.01 -10.54
C THR A 134 -4.14 14.97 -10.23
N ALA A 135 -4.09 15.61 -9.06
CA ALA A 135 -5.06 16.61 -8.63
C ALA A 135 -4.40 17.75 -7.85
N GLY A 136 -5.06 18.92 -7.80
CA GLY A 136 -4.60 20.05 -6.97
C GLY A 136 -4.92 19.89 -5.48
N SER A 137 -5.89 19.02 -5.15
CA SER A 137 -6.27 18.65 -3.77
C SER A 137 -6.91 17.27 -3.79
N LEU A 138 -6.97 16.59 -2.65
CA LEU A 138 -7.65 15.30 -2.51
C LEU A 138 -9.14 15.34 -2.91
N CYS A 139 -9.80 16.48 -2.70
CA CYS A 139 -11.22 16.69 -3.01
C CYS A 139 -11.47 17.27 -4.41
N ALA A 140 -10.43 17.50 -5.21
CA ALA A 140 -10.60 18.03 -6.56
C ALA A 140 -10.93 16.91 -7.54
N ALA A 141 -11.42 17.28 -8.73
CA ALA A 141 -11.49 16.34 -9.84
C ALA A 141 -10.07 15.87 -10.20
N TRP A 142 -9.87 14.55 -10.13
CA TRP A 142 -8.62 13.92 -10.53
C TRP A 142 -8.52 13.91 -12.06
N LYS A 143 -7.41 14.43 -12.59
CA LYS A 143 -7.16 14.40 -14.03
C LYS A 143 -6.92 12.97 -14.46
N PRO A 144 -7.50 12.52 -15.60
CA PRO A 144 -7.29 11.18 -16.10
C PRO A 144 -5.79 10.90 -16.25
N PRO A 145 -5.43 9.61 -16.25
CA PRO A 145 -4.04 9.26 -16.29
C PRO A 145 -3.37 9.79 -17.56
N ALA A 146 -2.16 10.33 -17.41
CA ALA A 146 -1.41 10.85 -18.55
C ALA A 146 -0.77 9.71 -19.37
N GLU A 147 -0.70 8.53 -18.77
CA GLU A 147 -0.04 7.33 -19.26
C GLU A 147 -1.05 6.37 -19.93
N THR A 148 -0.54 5.52 -20.83
CA THR A 148 -1.33 4.54 -21.62
C THR A 148 -0.75 3.13 -21.44
N GLU A 149 -1.41 2.07 -21.93
CA GLU A 149 -0.79 0.73 -21.90
C GLU A 149 0.54 0.68 -22.68
N ALA A 150 0.72 1.55 -23.69
CA ALA A 150 1.94 1.66 -24.49
C ALA A 150 3.03 2.51 -23.82
N ASP A 151 2.65 3.47 -22.99
CA ASP A 151 3.52 4.36 -22.21
C ASP A 151 3.01 4.41 -20.76
N PRO A 152 3.20 3.35 -19.95
CA PRO A 152 2.68 3.22 -18.59
C PRO A 152 3.64 3.75 -17.53
N PHE A 153 3.12 4.07 -16.33
CA PHE A 153 3.94 4.47 -15.19
C PHE A 153 4.93 3.38 -14.76
N ILE A 154 4.43 2.16 -14.51
CA ILE A 154 5.25 0.96 -14.23
C ILE A 154 4.66 -0.24 -14.98
N ARG A 155 5.47 -0.87 -15.83
CA ARG A 155 5.18 -2.12 -16.55
C ARG A 155 6.48 -2.77 -17.01
N SER A 156 6.45 -4.06 -17.38
CA SER A 156 7.62 -4.78 -17.91
C SER A 156 8.29 -4.14 -19.13
N THR A 157 7.61 -3.27 -19.87
CA THR A 157 8.20 -2.50 -20.99
C THR A 157 8.98 -1.27 -20.55
N HIS A 158 8.81 -0.80 -19.31
CA HIS A 158 9.36 0.44 -18.75
C HIS A 158 10.22 0.21 -17.49
N VAL A 159 10.44 -1.06 -17.13
CA VAL A 159 11.32 -1.44 -16.00
C VAL A 159 12.52 -2.21 -16.54
N THR A 160 13.71 -1.77 -16.15
CA THR A 160 14.96 -2.48 -16.40
C THR A 160 15.44 -3.17 -15.12
N PHE A 161 16.07 -4.33 -15.29
CA PHE A 161 16.72 -5.04 -14.20
C PHE A 161 18.21 -4.69 -14.17
N GLY A 162 18.85 -4.91 -13.02
CA GLY A 162 20.27 -4.60 -12.84
C GLY A 162 21.17 -5.29 -13.87
N PRO A 163 22.39 -4.77 -14.13
CA PRO A 163 23.29 -5.34 -15.12
C PRO A 163 23.53 -6.85 -14.90
N GLY A 164 23.31 -7.64 -15.96
CA GLY A 164 23.48 -9.09 -15.93
C GLY A 164 22.41 -9.89 -15.19
N GLN A 165 21.35 -9.23 -14.68
CA GLN A 165 20.23 -9.91 -14.02
C GLN A 165 19.10 -10.19 -15.00
N PRO A 166 18.65 -11.44 -15.16
CA PRO A 166 17.45 -11.73 -15.95
C PRO A 166 16.21 -11.12 -15.29
N ALA A 167 15.21 -10.79 -16.10
CA ALA A 167 13.91 -10.40 -15.58
C ALA A 167 13.31 -11.57 -14.79
N TRP A 168 13.09 -11.37 -13.49
CA TRP A 168 12.52 -12.39 -12.61
C TRP A 168 10.99 -12.27 -12.47
N THR A 169 10.42 -11.14 -12.89
CA THR A 169 8.97 -10.91 -12.97
C THR A 169 8.62 -10.10 -14.21
N THR A 170 7.41 -10.31 -14.72
CA THR A 170 6.76 -9.44 -15.71
C THR A 170 5.56 -8.69 -15.16
N ASP A 171 5.21 -8.95 -13.90
CA ASP A 171 4.05 -8.41 -13.21
C ASP A 171 4.53 -7.53 -12.06
N PHE A 172 4.16 -6.26 -12.13
CA PHE A 172 4.46 -5.24 -11.12
C PHE A 172 3.13 -4.88 -10.47
N SER A 173 2.89 -5.48 -9.31
CA SER A 173 1.63 -5.42 -8.56
C SER A 173 1.84 -4.65 -7.24
N HIS A 174 0.85 -4.67 -6.36
CA HIS A 174 0.75 -3.95 -5.10
C HIS A 174 2.11 -3.63 -4.43
N GLY A 175 2.44 -2.34 -4.40
CA GLY A 175 3.63 -1.80 -3.75
C GLY A 175 3.38 -0.38 -3.24
N GLU A 176 4.40 0.21 -2.61
CA GLU A 176 4.35 1.56 -2.03
C GLU A 176 5.65 2.32 -2.36
N MET A 177 5.55 3.61 -2.67
CA MET A 177 6.72 4.49 -2.79
C MET A 177 7.29 4.79 -1.41
N THR A 178 8.61 4.67 -1.22
CA THR A 178 9.23 4.98 0.07
C THR A 178 9.10 6.48 0.36
N PRO A 179 8.56 6.89 1.52
CA PRO A 179 8.44 8.30 1.88
C PRO A 179 9.81 8.92 2.11
N ASN A 180 9.96 10.18 1.71
CA ASN A 180 11.13 11.00 2.05
C ASN A 180 11.00 11.47 3.51
N SER A 181 11.26 10.56 4.46
CA SER A 181 11.16 10.75 5.91
C SER A 181 9.73 11.00 6.47
N PRO A 182 9.39 10.51 7.68
CA PRO A 182 8.02 10.53 8.21
C PRO A 182 7.53 11.91 8.72
N GLY A 183 8.09 13.02 8.24
CA GLY A 183 7.93 14.36 8.85
C GLY A 183 7.22 15.41 7.98
N GLY A 184 6.46 15.02 6.96
CA GLY A 184 5.68 15.98 6.17
C GLY A 184 4.37 16.34 6.87
N SER A 185 4.29 17.52 7.49
CA SER A 185 3.01 18.08 7.95
C SER A 185 2.08 18.30 6.74
N ALA A 186 0.95 17.59 6.75
CA ALA A 186 -0.22 18.00 6.00
C ALA A 186 -1.18 18.68 7.00
N CYS A 187 -1.19 20.01 6.94
CA CYS A 187 -1.77 20.98 7.89
C CYS A 187 -0.90 21.27 9.11
#